data_AF-A0A9J6E3U0-F1
#
_entry.id   AF-A0A9J6E3U0-F1
#
_cell.length_a   1.000
_cell.length_b   1.000
_cell.length_c   1.000
_cell.angle_alpha   90.00
_cell.angle_beta   90.00
_cell.angle_gamma   90.00
#
_symmetry.space_group_name_H-M   'P 1'
#
loop_
_entity.id
_entity.type
_entity.pdbx_description
1 polymer ?
#
loop_
_entity_poly.entity_id
_entity_poly.type
_entity_poly.pdbx_seq_one_letter_code
_entity_poly.pdbx_strand_id
1 'polypeptide(L)'
;MHSSIHSLSYFMPRKLFLLYASKHCLTASCCFGEQQTYLFSEHFISFRSALAFDFLDVQVTTCRVRAISFCIEKSASGKVCFLFGGFMPSQGHGSRICKILRLELQRQVRLYNEYLCAHVQISSTLVNAAKKLRELWWHIYMSTEFLCKTELLRLRSLAPTRHQPPKWPIYNQEDLDLPQHVSKVLSLRPKFAVGPKRSPHDLLATVRQVSWRAPPEEQDRCLADGVDVLSRCKASLSTLPVKRVVDFMKEHSLCV
;
A
#
# COMPACT_ATOMS: atom_id res chain seq x y z
N MET A 1 35.73 -17.63 27.26
CA MET A 1 35.26 -16.39 26.62
C MET A 1 34.34 -16.76 25.46
N HIS A 2 33.05 -16.98 25.73
CA HIS A 2 32.03 -17.21 24.72
C HIS A 2 31.02 -16.07 24.81
N SER A 3 30.99 -15.23 23.79
CA SER A 3 30.01 -14.14 23.67
C SER A 3 28.79 -14.67 22.93
N SER A 4 27.72 -14.96 23.68
CA SER A 4 26.41 -15.31 23.14
C SER A 4 25.73 -14.05 22.59
N ILE A 5 25.54 -14.00 21.28
CA ILE A 5 24.73 -12.98 20.61
C ILE A 5 23.26 -13.41 20.75
N HIS A 6 22.54 -12.78 21.68
CA HIS A 6 21.09 -12.89 21.74
C HIS A 6 20.47 -12.05 20.61
N SER A 7 19.94 -12.74 19.60
CA SER A 7 19.06 -12.14 18.60
C SER A 7 17.70 -11.82 19.24
N LEU A 8 17.47 -10.56 19.60
CA LEU A 8 16.15 -10.06 19.98
C LEU A 8 15.25 -9.94 18.73
N SER A 9 14.56 -11.02 18.40
CA SER A 9 13.41 -10.98 17.50
C SER A 9 12.21 -10.38 18.24
N TYR A 10 12.01 -9.06 18.12
CA TYR A 10 10.79 -8.40 18.57
C TYR A 10 9.61 -8.80 17.67
N PHE A 11 8.95 -9.90 18.01
CA PHE A 11 7.67 -10.28 17.42
C PHE A 11 6.55 -9.56 18.18
N MET A 12 6.21 -8.35 17.72
CA MET A 12 5.01 -7.65 18.21
C MET A 12 3.76 -8.39 17.69
N PRO A 13 2.81 -8.79 18.56
CA PRO A 13 1.55 -9.40 18.11
C PRO A 13 0.80 -8.46 17.16
N ARG A 14 0.22 -8.99 16.06
CA ARG A 14 -0.48 -8.19 15.02
C ARG A 14 -1.56 -7.24 15.57
N LYS A 15 -2.27 -7.63 16.63
CA LYS A 15 -3.26 -6.76 17.32
C LYS A 15 -2.60 -5.58 18.05
N LEU A 16 -1.40 -5.80 18.60
CA LEU A 16 -0.61 -4.78 19.27
C LEU A 16 -0.01 -3.79 18.27
N PHE A 17 0.36 -4.19 17.04
CA PHE A 17 0.82 -3.23 16.03
C PHE A 17 -0.28 -2.27 15.57
N LEU A 18 -1.53 -2.73 15.44
CA LEU A 18 -2.66 -1.86 15.06
C LEU A 18 -3.08 -0.94 16.20
N LEU A 19 -3.09 -1.44 17.45
CA LEU A 19 -3.29 -0.59 18.62
C LEU A 19 -2.12 0.38 18.83
N TYR A 20 -0.88 -0.05 18.59
CA TYR A 20 0.32 0.78 18.69
C TYR A 20 0.36 1.82 17.58
N ALA A 21 0.07 1.48 16.32
CA ALA A 21 -0.02 2.43 15.22
C ALA A 21 -1.23 3.37 15.39
N SER A 22 -2.35 2.90 15.95
CA SER A 22 -3.50 3.76 16.29
C SER A 22 -3.16 4.72 17.44
N LYS A 23 -2.65 4.22 18.59
CA LYS A 23 -2.25 5.03 19.75
C LYS A 23 -1.07 5.96 19.44
N HIS A 24 -0.07 5.52 18.68
CA HIS A 24 1.09 6.34 18.31
C HIS A 24 0.83 7.25 17.10
N CYS A 25 -0.10 6.95 16.20
CA CYS A 25 -0.64 8.00 15.31
C CYS A 25 -1.49 9.01 16.08
N LEU A 26 -2.22 8.59 17.12
CA LEU A 26 -3.00 9.48 17.98
C LEU A 26 -2.11 10.38 18.85
N THR A 27 -0.93 9.91 19.30
CA THR A 27 0.05 10.76 20.00
C THR A 27 1.00 11.51 19.07
N ALA A 28 1.29 11.02 17.86
CA ALA A 28 1.95 11.81 16.81
C ALA A 28 1.05 12.94 16.26
N SER A 29 -0.25 12.88 16.54
CA SER A 29 -1.19 13.97 16.35
C SER A 29 -0.97 15.15 17.29
N CYS A 30 -0.10 15.05 18.32
CA CYS A 30 0.32 16.20 19.14
C CYS A 30 1.15 17.25 18.37
N CYS A 31 1.51 17.01 17.10
CA CYS A 31 2.14 18.01 16.22
C CYS A 31 1.21 18.53 15.12
N PHE A 32 -0.08 18.18 15.14
CA PHE A 32 -1.11 18.91 14.42
C PHE A 32 -1.81 19.79 15.45
N GLY A 33 -1.77 21.11 15.25
CA GLY A 33 -2.15 22.14 16.23
C GLY A 33 -3.32 21.77 17.15
N GLU A 34 -3.11 22.10 18.42
CA GLU A 34 -4.07 22.02 19.53
C GLU A 34 -5.49 22.38 19.09
N GLN A 35 -6.41 21.42 19.25
CA GLN A 35 -7.75 21.55 19.82
C GLN A 35 -8.60 20.36 19.36
N GLN A 36 -8.68 19.32 20.20
CA GLN A 36 -9.92 18.57 20.51
C GLN A 36 -9.57 17.36 21.37
N THR A 37 -9.45 17.60 22.67
CA THR A 37 -9.59 16.58 23.71
C THR A 37 -11.05 16.58 24.16
N TYR A 38 -11.82 15.57 23.75
CA TYR A 38 -13.07 15.22 24.42
C TYR A 38 -12.92 13.85 25.07
N LEU A 39 -12.89 13.89 26.41
CA LEU A 39 -13.14 12.78 27.32
C LEU A 39 -14.57 12.25 27.11
N PHE A 40 -14.77 10.92 27.10
CA PHE A 40 -16.06 10.31 27.42
C PHE A 40 -15.87 8.92 28.06
N SER A 41 -16.02 8.87 29.37
CA SER A 41 -16.76 7.82 30.09
C SER A 41 -18.18 8.40 30.34
N GLU A 42 -19.29 7.69 30.53
CA GLU A 42 -19.58 6.30 30.83
C GLU A 42 -20.80 5.80 30.04
N HIS A 43 -20.72 4.50 29.77
CA HIS A 43 -21.71 3.51 29.39
C HIS A 43 -23.23 3.86 29.41
N PHE A 44 -23.90 3.39 28.34
CA PHE A 44 -25.35 3.18 28.15
C PHE A 44 -26.23 4.24 27.46
N ILE A 45 -25.66 5.08 26.60
CA ILE A 45 -26.39 5.60 25.42
C ILE A 45 -26.13 4.61 24.28
N SER A 46 -26.91 3.53 24.28
CA SER A 46 -26.49 2.19 23.85
C SER A 46 -26.77 1.87 22.36
N PHE A 47 -25.76 1.30 21.71
CA PHE A 47 -25.73 0.67 20.37
C PHE A 47 -25.88 1.55 19.11
N ARG A 48 -26.81 2.51 19.04
CA ARG A 48 -26.93 3.39 17.85
C ARG A 48 -25.75 4.36 17.70
N SER A 49 -25.23 4.84 18.83
CA SER A 49 -24.03 5.67 18.90
C SER A 49 -22.76 4.88 18.56
N ALA A 50 -22.61 3.66 19.09
CA ALA A 50 -21.47 2.79 18.83
C ALA A 50 -21.30 2.51 17.32
N LEU A 51 -22.40 2.20 16.63
CA LEU A 51 -22.35 2.03 15.18
C LEU A 51 -21.90 3.33 14.49
N ALA A 52 -22.46 4.49 14.84
CA ALA A 52 -22.07 5.78 14.27
C ALA A 52 -20.58 6.12 14.48
N PHE A 53 -20.02 5.76 15.65
CA PHE A 53 -18.58 5.85 15.91
C PHE A 53 -17.79 4.89 15.01
N ASP A 54 -18.27 3.65 14.83
CA ASP A 54 -17.62 2.67 13.95
C ASP A 54 -17.63 3.11 12.46
N PHE A 55 -18.71 3.78 12.00
CA PHE A 55 -18.78 4.37 10.65
C PHE A 55 -17.66 5.39 10.45
N LEU A 56 -17.57 6.37 11.36
CA LEU A 56 -16.60 7.45 11.26
C LEU A 56 -15.17 6.90 11.32
N ASP A 57 -14.93 5.90 12.17
CA ASP A 57 -13.61 5.29 12.32
C ASP A 57 -13.12 4.61 11.04
N VAL A 58 -13.98 3.88 10.33
CA VAL A 58 -13.60 3.26 9.03
C VAL A 58 -13.28 4.33 7.99
N GLN A 59 -14.04 5.42 7.94
CA GLN A 59 -13.82 6.52 6.99
C GLN A 59 -12.50 7.24 7.29
N VAL A 60 -12.28 7.63 8.55
CA VAL A 60 -11.05 8.29 9.01
C VAL A 60 -9.85 7.37 8.78
N THR A 61 -9.96 6.09 9.10
CA THR A 61 -8.89 5.11 8.88
C THR A 61 -8.58 4.96 7.39
N THR A 62 -9.61 4.88 6.54
CA THR A 62 -9.45 4.85 5.08
C THR A 62 -8.66 6.06 4.58
N CYS A 63 -9.03 7.27 5.02
CA CYS A 63 -8.36 8.48 4.59
C CYS A 63 -6.94 8.60 5.15
N ARG A 64 -6.68 8.16 6.39
CA ARG A 64 -5.32 8.07 6.96
C ARG A 64 -4.45 7.09 6.18
N VAL A 65 -4.95 5.91 5.83
CA VAL A 65 -4.18 4.94 5.03
C VAL A 65 -3.84 5.51 3.65
N ARG A 66 -4.78 6.20 2.99
CA ARG A 66 -4.54 6.86 1.70
C ARG A 66 -3.53 8.01 1.83
N ALA A 67 -3.64 8.83 2.88
CA ALA A 67 -2.71 9.90 3.19
C ALA A 67 -1.29 9.38 3.42
N ILE A 68 -1.13 8.38 4.30
CA ILE A 68 0.17 7.74 4.58
C ILE A 68 0.75 7.13 3.30
N SER A 69 -0.08 6.41 2.53
CA SER A 69 0.36 5.84 1.25
C SER A 69 0.85 6.91 0.28
N PHE A 70 0.16 8.05 0.20
CA PHE A 70 0.58 9.18 -0.62
C PHE A 70 1.92 9.75 -0.15
N CYS A 71 2.10 9.96 1.16
CA CYS A 71 3.35 10.47 1.72
C CYS A 71 4.53 9.52 1.42
N ILE A 72 4.33 8.21 1.59
CA ILE A 72 5.33 7.18 1.27
C ILE A 72 5.68 7.20 -0.22
N GLU A 73 4.67 7.23 -1.11
CA GLU A 73 4.88 7.19 -2.56
C GLU A 73 5.57 8.44 -3.12
N LYS A 74 5.36 9.59 -2.49
CA LYS A 74 5.96 10.86 -2.90
C LYS A 74 7.27 11.16 -2.18
N SER A 75 7.71 10.29 -1.26
CA SER A 75 8.78 10.60 -0.30
C SER A 75 8.56 11.97 0.35
N ALA A 76 7.30 12.35 0.51
CA ALA A 76 6.91 13.67 0.94
C ALA A 76 6.87 13.65 2.47
N SER A 77 7.70 14.51 3.08
CA SER A 77 7.77 14.83 4.51
C SER A 77 8.62 13.91 5.40
N GLY A 78 9.32 14.54 6.35
CA GLY A 78 9.93 13.88 7.51
C GLY A 78 8.92 13.17 8.41
N LYS A 79 7.61 13.37 8.22
CA LYS A 79 6.56 12.63 8.93
C LYS A 79 6.55 11.15 8.56
N VAL A 80 6.97 10.80 7.35
CA VAL A 80 7.14 9.41 6.95
C VAL A 80 8.23 8.76 7.80
N CYS A 81 9.36 9.44 8.04
CA CYS A 81 10.42 8.91 8.90
C CYS A 81 9.93 8.61 10.32
N PHE A 82 9.05 9.44 10.88
CA PHE A 82 8.49 9.20 12.22
C PHE A 82 7.73 7.86 12.30
N LEU A 83 6.98 7.49 11.25
CA LEU A 83 6.29 6.19 11.19
C LEU A 83 7.26 5.00 11.14
N PHE A 84 8.52 5.23 10.79
CA PHE A 84 9.58 4.22 10.68
C PHE A 84 10.70 4.44 11.70
N GLY A 85 10.38 5.01 12.87
CA GLY A 85 11.34 5.18 13.96
C GLY A 85 12.49 6.13 13.64
N GLY A 86 12.25 7.14 12.81
CA GLY A 86 13.24 8.13 12.38
C GLY A 86 13.97 7.78 11.08
N PHE A 87 13.78 6.57 10.54
CA PHE A 87 14.47 6.13 9.32
C PHE A 87 13.63 6.35 8.07
N MET A 88 14.25 6.83 6.99
CA MET A 88 13.57 6.90 5.69
C MET A 88 13.49 5.50 5.07
N PRO A 89 12.29 4.95 4.81
CA PRO A 89 12.17 3.63 4.21
C PRO A 89 12.71 3.65 2.78
N SER A 90 13.38 2.58 2.35
CA SER A 90 13.70 2.41 0.94
C SER A 90 12.41 2.36 0.10
N GLN A 91 12.44 2.76 -1.17
CA GLN A 91 11.24 2.78 -2.02
C GLN A 91 10.54 1.39 -2.09
N GLY A 92 11.32 0.31 -2.13
CA GLY A 92 10.80 -1.06 -2.10
C GLY A 92 10.17 -1.43 -0.76
N HIS A 93 10.73 -0.96 0.35
CA HIS A 93 10.13 -1.13 1.67
C HIS A 93 8.83 -0.33 1.79
N GLY A 94 8.83 0.95 1.44
CA GLY A 94 7.63 1.80 1.43
C GLY A 94 6.50 1.21 0.58
N SER A 95 6.82 0.71 -0.62
CA SER A 95 5.83 0.05 -1.49
C SER A 95 5.20 -1.19 -0.83
N ARG A 96 6.01 -2.00 -0.14
CA ARG A 96 5.51 -3.18 0.61
C ARG A 96 4.59 -2.75 1.76
N ILE A 97 4.94 -1.70 2.49
CA ILE A 97 4.11 -1.16 3.58
C ILE A 97 2.78 -0.63 3.05
N CYS A 98 2.79 0.16 1.96
CA CYS A 98 1.56 0.60 1.31
C CYS A 98 0.67 -0.59 0.91
N LYS A 99 1.26 -1.68 0.41
CA LYS A 99 0.52 -2.90 0.09
C LYS A 99 -0.10 -3.54 1.34
N ILE A 100 0.65 -3.66 2.43
CA ILE A 100 0.16 -4.19 3.72
C ILE A 100 -1.00 -3.33 4.24
N LEU A 101 -0.83 -2.00 4.26
CA LEU A 101 -1.87 -1.06 4.71
C LEU A 101 -3.15 -1.18 3.87
N ARG A 102 -3.04 -1.30 2.54
CA ARG A 102 -4.19 -1.50 1.65
C ARG A 102 -4.90 -2.83 1.91
N LEU A 103 -4.15 -3.92 2.12
CA LEU A 103 -4.73 -5.23 2.41
C LEU A 103 -5.45 -5.23 3.76
N GLU A 104 -4.88 -4.58 4.77
CA GLU A 104 -5.50 -4.49 6.09
C GLU A 104 -6.76 -3.62 6.06
N LEU A 105 -6.71 -2.49 5.36
CA LEU A 105 -7.89 -1.66 5.12
C LEU A 105 -9.00 -2.45 4.42
N GLN A 106 -8.68 -3.25 3.39
CA GLN A 106 -9.66 -4.09 2.72
C GLN A 106 -10.29 -5.14 3.64
N ARG A 107 -9.54 -5.67 4.62
CA ARG A 107 -10.09 -6.59 5.62
C ARG A 107 -11.07 -5.87 6.54
N GLN A 108 -10.70 -4.69 7.03
CA GLN A 108 -11.57 -3.86 7.87
C GLN A 108 -12.86 -3.47 7.14
N VAL A 109 -12.77 -3.02 5.89
CA VAL A 109 -13.94 -2.68 5.06
C VAL A 109 -14.85 -3.90 4.83
N ARG A 110 -14.29 -5.09 4.62
CA ARG A 110 -15.09 -6.32 4.49
C ARG A 110 -15.82 -6.68 5.76
N LEU A 111 -15.10 -6.76 6.89
CA LEU A 111 -15.69 -7.02 8.20
C LEU A 111 -16.81 -6.01 8.51
N TYR A 112 -16.55 -4.74 8.19
CA TYR A 112 -17.51 -3.67 8.35
C TYR A 112 -18.77 -3.85 7.47
N ASN A 113 -18.59 -4.22 6.20
CA ASN A 113 -19.71 -4.51 5.32
C ASN A 113 -20.55 -5.70 5.82
N GLU A 114 -19.92 -6.73 6.39
CA GLU A 114 -20.62 -7.86 7.02
C GLU A 114 -21.47 -7.39 8.21
N TYR A 115 -20.93 -6.53 9.08
CA TYR A 115 -21.70 -5.93 10.18
C TYR A 115 -22.86 -5.08 9.69
N LEU A 116 -22.65 -4.28 8.64
CA LEU A 116 -23.70 -3.44 8.06
C LEU A 116 -24.83 -4.29 7.48
N CYS A 117 -24.48 -5.35 6.75
CA CYS A 117 -25.45 -6.32 6.23
C CYS A 117 -26.29 -6.94 7.36
N ALA A 118 -25.64 -7.46 8.41
CA ALA A 118 -26.31 -8.06 9.55
C ALA A 118 -27.25 -7.06 10.25
N HIS A 119 -26.80 -5.82 10.45
CA HIS A 119 -27.59 -4.78 11.11
C HIS A 119 -28.84 -4.38 10.29
N VAL A 120 -28.69 -4.26 8.97
CA VAL A 120 -29.82 -3.92 8.09
C VAL A 120 -30.82 -5.07 8.02
N GLN A 121 -30.37 -6.32 7.98
CA GLN A 121 -31.24 -7.50 7.98
C GLN A 121 -32.07 -7.62 9.27
N ILE A 122 -31.52 -7.27 10.43
CA ILE A 122 -32.27 -7.30 11.70
C ILE A 122 -33.35 -6.21 11.74
N SER A 123 -33.11 -5.06 11.09
CA SER A 123 -33.95 -3.87 11.23
C SER A 123 -34.98 -3.65 10.12
N SER A 124 -35.07 -4.53 9.12
CA SER A 124 -35.94 -4.31 7.96
C SER A 124 -36.39 -5.59 7.25
N THR A 125 -37.53 -5.51 6.54
CA THR A 125 -37.97 -6.57 5.63
C THR A 125 -36.95 -6.75 4.49
N LEU A 126 -36.84 -7.96 3.91
CA LEU A 126 -35.82 -8.29 2.90
C LEU A 126 -35.75 -7.29 1.73
N VAL A 127 -36.90 -6.84 1.22
CA VAL A 127 -36.98 -5.86 0.12
C VAL A 127 -36.45 -4.49 0.55
N ASN A 128 -36.79 -4.04 1.76
CA ASN A 128 -36.34 -2.76 2.30
C ASN A 128 -34.86 -2.81 2.72
N ALA A 129 -34.37 -3.98 3.13
CA ALA A 129 -32.99 -4.21 3.54
C ALA A 129 -32.01 -3.91 2.41
N ALA A 130 -32.25 -4.44 1.21
CA ALA A 130 -31.37 -4.24 0.07
C ALA A 130 -31.28 -2.76 -0.35
N LYS A 131 -32.43 -2.06 -0.38
CA LYS A 131 -32.49 -0.63 -0.69
C LYS A 131 -31.73 0.20 0.35
N LYS A 132 -32.02 -0.02 1.62
CA LYS A 132 -31.38 0.68 2.75
C LYS A 132 -29.87 0.45 2.80
N LEU A 133 -29.43 -0.78 2.55
CA LEU A 133 -28.00 -1.12 2.50
C LEU A 133 -27.27 -0.36 1.39
N ARG A 134 -27.88 -0.28 0.19
CA ARG A 134 -27.33 0.48 -0.94
C ARG A 134 -27.21 1.98 -0.62
N GLU A 135 -28.24 2.56 -0.01
CA GLU A 135 -28.22 3.97 0.42
C GLU A 135 -27.11 4.21 1.45
N LEU A 136 -26.98 3.35 2.46
CA LEU A 136 -25.92 3.46 3.46
C LEU A 136 -24.52 3.34 2.85
N TRP A 137 -24.28 2.37 1.98
CA TRP A 137 -23.01 2.24 1.26
C TRP A 137 -22.68 3.47 0.42
N TRP A 138 -23.68 4.03 -0.29
CA TRP A 138 -23.51 5.26 -1.04
C TRP A 138 -23.09 6.43 -0.14
N HIS A 139 -23.77 6.62 1.00
CA HIS A 139 -23.41 7.66 1.96
C HIS A 139 -22.01 7.47 2.54
N ILE A 140 -21.63 6.24 2.92
CA ILE A 140 -20.29 5.93 3.40
C ILE A 140 -19.24 6.26 2.35
N TYR A 141 -19.46 5.82 1.11
CA TYR A 141 -18.54 6.07 0.01
C TYR A 141 -18.36 7.58 -0.23
N MET A 142 -19.46 8.31 -0.36
CA MET A 142 -19.42 9.75 -0.65
C MET A 142 -18.75 10.56 0.46
N SER A 143 -19.06 10.27 1.72
CA SER A 143 -18.41 10.92 2.87
C SER A 143 -16.93 10.57 2.99
N THR A 144 -16.55 9.31 2.78
CA THR A 144 -15.13 8.89 2.72
C THR A 144 -14.38 9.63 1.61
N GLU A 145 -14.93 9.67 0.40
CA GLU A 145 -14.29 10.35 -0.72
C GLU A 145 -14.16 11.86 -0.48
N PHE A 146 -15.16 12.49 0.15
CA PHE A 146 -15.09 13.90 0.55
C PHE A 146 -13.94 14.14 1.52
N LEU A 147 -13.88 13.40 2.63
CA LEU A 147 -12.81 13.51 3.64
C LEU A 147 -11.43 13.28 3.02
N CYS A 148 -11.31 12.24 2.19
CA CYS A 148 -10.06 11.87 1.57
C CYS A 148 -9.61 12.92 0.54
N LYS A 149 -10.52 13.53 -0.22
CA LYS A 149 -10.18 14.62 -1.15
C LYS A 149 -9.64 15.84 -0.39
N THR A 150 -10.29 16.23 0.70
CA THR A 150 -9.86 17.37 1.53
C THR A 150 -8.44 17.14 2.07
N GLU A 151 -8.18 15.97 2.65
CA GLU A 151 -6.86 15.64 3.18
C GLU A 151 -5.81 15.50 2.07
N LEU A 152 -6.12 14.84 0.95
CA LEU A 152 -5.19 14.68 -0.16
C LEU A 152 -4.86 16.01 -0.85
N LEU A 153 -5.79 16.95 -0.95
CA LEU A 153 -5.51 18.28 -1.49
C LEU A 153 -4.46 19.00 -0.63
N ARG A 154 -4.63 18.95 0.69
CA ARG A 154 -3.65 19.48 1.64
C ARG A 154 -2.29 18.78 1.54
N LEU A 155 -2.25 17.47 1.35
CA LEU A 155 -0.99 16.75 1.20
C LEU A 155 -0.31 17.02 -0.14
N ARG A 156 -1.09 17.24 -1.21
CA ARG A 156 -0.56 17.57 -2.53
C ARG A 156 0.14 18.92 -2.54
N SER A 157 -0.33 19.92 -1.79
CA SER A 157 0.38 21.20 -1.67
C SER A 157 1.69 21.09 -0.88
N LEU A 158 1.83 20.06 -0.03
CA LEU A 158 3.06 19.74 0.71
C LEU A 158 4.00 18.79 -0.03
N ALA A 159 3.55 18.20 -1.14
CA ALA A 159 4.38 17.29 -1.91
C ALA A 159 5.57 18.09 -2.49
N PRO A 160 6.81 17.62 -2.33
CA PRO A 160 7.94 18.31 -2.92
C PRO A 160 7.72 18.42 -4.42
N THR A 161 7.93 19.61 -4.97
CA THR A 161 7.99 19.82 -6.42
C THR A 161 8.94 18.76 -6.95
N ARG A 162 8.51 17.97 -7.95
CA ARG A 162 9.34 16.91 -8.52
C ARG A 162 10.60 17.54 -9.11
N HIS A 163 11.64 17.68 -8.31
CA HIS A 163 12.97 17.89 -8.82
C HIS A 163 13.26 16.68 -9.67
N GLN A 164 13.57 16.90 -10.95
CA GLN A 164 14.08 15.81 -11.78
C GLN A 164 15.24 15.21 -10.98
N PRO A 165 15.24 13.88 -10.75
CA PRO A 165 16.35 13.27 -10.06
C PRO A 165 17.62 13.72 -10.78
N PRO A 166 18.69 14.08 -10.04
CA PRO A 166 19.93 14.48 -10.68
C PRO A 166 20.28 13.42 -11.72
N LYS A 167 20.51 13.84 -12.97
CA LYS A 167 20.95 12.93 -14.03
C LYS A 167 22.27 12.36 -13.56
N TRP A 168 22.26 11.10 -13.11
CA TRP A 168 23.47 10.43 -12.72
C TRP A 168 24.30 10.27 -13.99
N PRO A 169 25.51 10.85 -14.07
CA PRO A 169 26.38 10.59 -15.19
C PRO A 169 26.64 9.09 -15.23
N ILE A 170 26.40 8.47 -16.39
CA ILE A 170 26.80 7.09 -16.62
C ILE A 170 28.32 7.15 -16.76
N TYR A 171 29.02 6.58 -15.79
CA TYR A 171 30.47 6.45 -15.86
C TYR A 171 30.77 5.29 -16.81
N ASN A 172 31.26 5.61 -18.01
CA ASN A 172 31.75 4.61 -18.95
C ASN A 172 33.13 4.15 -18.45
N GLN A 173 33.30 2.85 -18.26
CA GLN A 173 34.51 2.33 -17.62
C GLN A 173 35.75 2.36 -18.55
N GLU A 174 35.59 2.58 -19.86
CA GLU A 174 36.68 2.49 -20.86
C GLU A 174 36.46 3.36 -22.11
N ASP A 175 36.14 4.66 -21.99
CA ASP A 175 35.91 5.59 -23.14
C ASP A 175 34.94 5.07 -24.22
N LEU A 176 34.06 4.13 -23.87
CA LEU A 176 33.12 3.56 -24.81
C LEU A 176 31.99 4.56 -25.08
N ASP A 177 31.91 5.07 -26.30
CA ASP A 177 30.84 5.97 -26.72
C ASP A 177 29.51 5.23 -26.79
N LEU A 178 28.72 5.34 -25.73
CA LEU A 178 27.37 4.77 -25.69
C LEU A 178 26.44 5.55 -26.61
N PRO A 179 25.76 4.87 -27.56
CA PRO A 179 24.71 5.51 -28.35
C PRO A 179 23.65 6.14 -27.44
N GLN A 180 23.13 7.30 -27.82
CA GLN A 180 22.19 8.08 -26.99
C GLN A 180 20.96 7.27 -26.54
N HIS A 181 20.50 6.32 -27.36
CA HIS A 181 19.39 5.44 -27.02
C HIS A 181 19.74 4.40 -25.94
N VAL A 182 20.98 3.87 -25.95
CA VAL A 182 21.51 2.95 -24.92
C VAL A 182 21.72 3.72 -23.62
N SER A 183 22.39 4.86 -23.68
CA SER A 183 22.60 5.76 -22.53
C SER A 183 21.27 6.17 -21.88
N LYS A 184 20.27 6.53 -22.69
CA LYS A 184 18.93 6.87 -22.18
C LYS A 184 18.29 5.71 -21.42
N VAL A 185 18.40 4.46 -21.90
CA VAL A 185 17.84 3.30 -21.22
C VAL A 185 18.65 2.91 -19.98
N LEU A 186 19.98 2.94 -20.03
CA LEU A 186 20.85 2.64 -18.89
C LEU A 186 20.76 3.70 -17.78
N SER A 187 20.41 4.95 -18.14
CA SER A 187 20.11 5.99 -17.16
C SER A 187 18.82 5.70 -16.36
N LEU A 188 17.95 4.82 -16.88
CA LEU A 188 16.83 4.30 -16.13
C LEU A 188 17.39 3.32 -15.10
N ARG A 189 17.24 3.66 -13.81
CA ARG A 189 17.72 2.85 -12.66
C ARG A 189 17.45 1.34 -12.84
N PRO A 190 18.20 0.45 -12.16
CA PRO A 190 18.03 -1.02 -12.25
C PRO A 190 16.60 -1.55 -12.06
N LYS A 191 15.71 -0.76 -11.45
CA LYS A 191 14.26 -1.02 -11.35
C LYS A 191 13.54 -1.11 -12.72
N PHE A 192 14.17 -0.64 -13.79
CA PHE A 192 13.70 -0.75 -15.17
C PHE A 192 14.40 -1.88 -15.96
N ALA A 193 15.18 -2.73 -15.29
CA ALA A 193 15.59 -4.00 -15.86
C ALA A 193 14.33 -4.75 -16.28
N VAL A 194 14.19 -4.98 -17.59
CA VAL A 194 13.06 -5.73 -18.14
C VAL A 194 13.25 -7.17 -17.69
N GLY A 195 12.48 -7.58 -16.67
CA GLY A 195 12.39 -8.98 -16.31
C GLY A 195 11.98 -9.81 -17.54
N PRO A 196 12.40 -11.09 -17.61
CA PRO A 196 12.03 -11.94 -18.73
C PRO A 196 10.51 -11.97 -18.88
N LYS A 197 10.02 -11.74 -20.10
CA LYS A 197 8.59 -11.85 -20.41
C LYS A 197 8.18 -13.29 -20.16
N ARG A 198 7.33 -13.52 -19.16
CA ARG A 198 6.71 -14.82 -18.90
C ARG A 198 5.38 -14.88 -19.63
N SER A 199 5.05 -16.03 -20.21
CA SER A 199 3.72 -16.22 -20.81
C SER A 199 2.65 -16.21 -19.70
N PRO A 200 1.37 -15.91 -20.03
CA PRO A 200 0.29 -16.01 -19.06
C PRO A 200 0.20 -17.39 -18.39
N HIS A 201 0.51 -18.46 -19.14
CA HIS A 201 0.56 -19.81 -18.61
C HIS A 201 1.69 -20.01 -17.59
N ASP A 202 2.88 -19.48 -17.85
CA ASP A 202 4.01 -19.55 -16.91
C ASP A 202 3.74 -18.76 -15.62
N LEU A 203 3.07 -17.61 -15.76
CA LEU A 203 2.65 -16.81 -14.61
C LEU A 203 1.62 -17.57 -13.75
N LEU A 204 0.64 -18.21 -14.39
CA LEU A 204 -0.34 -19.04 -13.69
C LEU A 204 0.31 -20.25 -13.02
N ALA A 205 1.26 -20.91 -13.68
CA ALA A 205 2.04 -22.00 -13.11
C ALA A 205 2.84 -21.52 -11.87
N THR A 206 3.43 -20.33 -11.96
CA THR A 206 4.12 -19.70 -10.81
C THR A 206 3.15 -19.46 -9.65
N VAL A 207 1.94 -18.94 -9.93
CA VAL A 207 0.91 -18.74 -8.90
C VAL A 207 0.55 -20.06 -8.23
N ARG A 208 0.27 -21.12 -8.99
CA ARG A 208 -0.02 -22.46 -8.45
C ARG A 208 1.12 -22.98 -7.57
N GLN A 209 2.36 -22.84 -8.02
CA GLN A 209 3.54 -23.26 -7.27
C GLN A 209 3.69 -22.52 -5.94
N VAL A 210 3.42 -21.21 -5.93
CA VAL A 210 3.44 -20.40 -4.70
C VAL A 210 2.30 -20.80 -3.78
N SER A 211 1.09 -21.02 -4.30
CA SER A 211 -0.07 -21.44 -3.51
C SER A 211 0.14 -22.80 -2.84
N TRP A 212 0.79 -23.76 -3.50
CA TRP A 212 1.11 -25.06 -2.89
C TRP A 212 2.09 -24.98 -1.71
N ARG A 213 2.83 -23.87 -1.57
CA ARG A 213 3.70 -23.64 -0.41
C ARG A 213 2.96 -23.01 0.77
N ALA A 214 1.70 -22.61 0.59
CA ALA A 214 0.88 -22.10 1.68
C ALA A 214 0.33 -23.25 2.55
N PRO A 215 -0.03 -22.98 3.82
CA PRO A 215 -0.74 -23.94 4.67
C PRO A 215 -2.00 -24.47 3.96
N PRO A 216 -2.40 -25.74 4.19
CA PRO A 216 -3.51 -26.38 3.47
C PRO A 216 -4.81 -25.56 3.51
N GLU A 217 -5.10 -24.89 4.64
CA GLU A 217 -6.32 -24.11 4.80
C GLU A 217 -6.31 -22.79 4.00
N GLU A 218 -5.15 -22.32 3.57
CA GLU A 218 -4.99 -21.05 2.85
C GLU A 218 -4.69 -21.23 1.35
N GLN A 219 -4.46 -22.45 0.85
CA GLN A 219 -4.01 -22.69 -0.52
C GLN A 219 -4.99 -22.15 -1.57
N ASP A 220 -6.28 -22.44 -1.41
CA ASP A 220 -7.34 -21.99 -2.33
C ASP A 220 -7.45 -20.46 -2.35
N ARG A 221 -7.33 -19.83 -1.18
CA ARG A 221 -7.32 -18.37 -1.06
C ARG A 221 -6.09 -17.76 -1.74
N CYS A 222 -4.90 -18.32 -1.50
CA CYS A 222 -3.67 -17.87 -2.16
C CYS A 222 -3.75 -18.02 -3.68
N LEU A 223 -4.34 -19.11 -4.17
CA LEU A 223 -4.58 -19.34 -5.59
C LEU A 223 -5.55 -18.29 -6.17
N ALA A 224 -6.69 -18.07 -5.52
CA ALA A 224 -7.68 -17.09 -5.94
C ALA A 224 -7.09 -15.67 -5.98
N ASP A 225 -6.40 -15.25 -4.91
CA ASP A 225 -5.73 -13.95 -4.83
C ASP A 225 -4.66 -13.81 -5.94
N GLY A 226 -3.89 -14.86 -6.21
CA GLY A 226 -2.88 -14.86 -7.26
C GLY A 226 -3.48 -14.73 -8.66
N VAL A 227 -4.58 -15.42 -8.95
CA VAL A 227 -5.30 -15.31 -10.23
C VAL A 227 -5.93 -13.92 -10.40
N ASP A 228 -6.52 -13.37 -9.33
CA ASP A 228 -7.07 -12.00 -9.34
C ASP A 228 -5.99 -10.93 -9.59
N VAL A 229 -4.78 -11.13 -9.06
CA VAL A 229 -3.65 -10.25 -9.40
C VAL A 229 -3.29 -10.35 -10.88
N LEU A 230 -3.22 -11.57 -11.43
CA LEU A 230 -2.88 -11.77 -12.85
C LEU A 230 -3.94 -11.18 -13.78
N SER A 231 -5.22 -11.29 -13.45
CA SER A 231 -6.30 -10.73 -14.28
C SER A 231 -6.28 -9.19 -14.34
N ARG A 232 -5.78 -8.55 -13.29
CA ARG A 232 -5.63 -7.08 -13.20
C ARG A 232 -4.32 -6.56 -13.78
N CYS A 233 -3.31 -7.42 -13.91
CA CYS A 233 -2.04 -7.08 -14.54
C CYS A 233 -2.24 -6.93 -16.05
N LYS A 234 -2.50 -5.70 -16.51
CA LYS A 234 -2.42 -5.37 -17.94
C LYS A 234 -0.98 -5.57 -18.41
N ALA A 235 -0.80 -6.30 -19.52
CA ALA A 235 0.49 -6.37 -20.19
C ALA A 235 0.97 -4.93 -20.46
N SER A 236 2.14 -4.55 -19.94
CA SER A 236 2.66 -3.21 -20.19
C SER A 236 2.96 -3.07 -21.69
N LEU A 237 2.24 -2.17 -22.37
CA LEU A 237 2.44 -1.89 -23.79
C LEU A 237 3.79 -1.20 -24.07
N SER A 238 4.46 -0.66 -23.05
CA SER A 238 5.76 -0.02 -23.23
C SER A 238 6.88 -1.06 -23.33
N THR A 239 7.18 -1.50 -24.55
CA THR A 239 8.48 -2.12 -24.81
C THR A 239 9.53 -1.02 -24.80
N LEU A 240 10.18 -0.82 -23.65
CA LEU A 240 11.49 -0.17 -23.66
C LEU A 240 12.37 -0.93 -24.69
N PRO A 241 13.19 -0.25 -25.50
CA PRO A 241 13.99 -0.87 -26.55
C PRO A 241 15.18 -1.66 -25.96
N VAL A 242 14.95 -2.43 -24.90
CA VAL A 242 15.95 -3.21 -24.16
C VAL A 242 16.61 -4.23 -25.08
N LYS A 243 15.91 -4.76 -26.08
CA LYS A 243 16.52 -5.63 -27.08
C LYS A 243 17.72 -4.96 -27.75
N ARG A 244 17.59 -3.68 -28.17
CA ARG A 244 18.69 -2.92 -28.78
C ARG A 244 19.86 -2.69 -27.84
N VAL A 245 19.56 -2.48 -26.55
CA VAL A 245 20.58 -2.35 -25.50
C VAL A 245 21.34 -3.67 -25.32
N VAL A 246 20.62 -4.78 -25.24
CA VAL A 246 21.21 -6.12 -25.10
C VAL A 246 22.04 -6.48 -26.33
N ASP A 247 21.53 -6.22 -27.53
CA ASP A 247 22.25 -6.48 -28.79
C ASP A 247 23.55 -5.65 -28.84
N PHE A 248 23.49 -4.36 -28.47
CA PHE A 248 24.67 -3.50 -28.36
C PHE A 248 25.69 -4.01 -27.33
N MET A 249 25.23 -4.42 -26.14
CA MET A 249 26.11 -4.95 -25.09
C MET A 249 26.76 -6.27 -25.51
N LYS A 250 26.06 -7.13 -26.26
CA LYS A 250 26.62 -8.37 -26.82
C LYS A 250 27.67 -8.09 -27.89
N GLU A 251 27.40 -7.16 -28.80
CA GLU A 251 28.32 -6.77 -29.87
C GLU A 251 29.66 -6.25 -29.31
N HIS A 252 29.62 -5.54 -28.19
CA HIS A 252 30.79 -4.96 -27.53
C HIS A 252 31.35 -5.84 -26.40
N SER A 253 30.90 -7.08 -26.26
CA SER A 253 31.36 -8.03 -25.22
C SER A 253 31.21 -7.49 -23.78
N LEU A 254 30.20 -6.64 -23.52
CA LEU A 254 29.93 -6.04 -22.20
C LEU A 254 29.02 -6.90 -21.31
N CYS A 255 28.52 -8.03 -21.81
CA CYS A 255 27.70 -8.98 -21.06
C CYS A 255 28.20 -10.40 -21.32
N VAL A 256 28.42 -11.15 -20.24
CA VAL A 256 28.80 -12.58 -20.23
C VAL A 256 27.55 -13.45 -20.34
#